data_AF-A0A7S9C6L0-F1
#
_entry.id   AF-A0A7S9C6L0-F1
#
_cell.length_a   1.000
_cell.length_b   1.000
_cell.length_c   1.000
_cell.angle_alpha   90.00
_cell.angle_beta   90.00
_cell.angle_gamma   90.00
#
_symmetry.space_group_name_H-M   'P 1'
#
loop_
_entity.id
_entity.type
_entity.pdbx_description
1 polymer ?
#
loop_
_entity_poly.entity_id
_entity_poly.type
_entity_poly.pdbx_seq_one_letter_code
_entity_poly.pdbx_strand_id
1 'polypeptide(L)'
;MTAITSPIDPDIESIARDFVARAADTPSEALGQWRVRTTGLTHIQRATCGRHAASRLDWRARAALSGEHEGSALLTQWASDRLRAPYVPLLPLLTRRQTYAYCAGIVLQRGSAAAVRALDQGRMILVGLRRETSTLSNRGRGVYDDHIVVLNGGEGLRTARVFPACTEPGAQYAERAKRVGQGRLDARYDNVVYKHAEGFDMDGDGIAEIGRLQAGTYFFGEKPNGHLKRRAFQATRPQTAERDSNGDGRFNMQDPSRIDAKRVGTTMYFHRGGAQASGNTWSAGCQTIPDDLYPRFLASLGQLSSFHYVLVDGY
;
A
#
# COMPACT_ATOMS: atom_id res chain seq x y z
N MET A 1 -25.63 22.51 14.17
CA MET A 1 -24.33 23.13 14.50
C MET A 1 -23.36 22.82 13.38
N THR A 2 -23.15 23.76 12.47
CA THR A 2 -22.18 23.67 11.38
C THR A 2 -20.79 23.79 11.97
N ALA A 3 -20.06 22.67 12.04
CA ALA A 3 -18.66 22.68 12.42
C ALA A 3 -17.89 23.49 11.37
N ILE A 4 -17.35 24.63 11.78
CA ILE A 4 -16.41 25.40 10.97
C ILE A 4 -15.17 24.52 10.81
N THR A 5 -15.02 23.90 9.65
CA THR A 5 -13.84 23.09 9.31
C THR A 5 -12.64 24.02 9.24
N SER A 6 -11.64 23.79 10.08
CA SER A 6 -10.34 24.46 9.99
C SER A 6 -9.78 24.33 8.57
N PRO A 7 -9.29 25.40 7.92
CA PRO A 7 -8.69 25.32 6.59
C PRO A 7 -7.48 24.37 6.54
N ILE A 8 -6.85 24.11 7.70
CA ILE A 8 -5.68 23.25 7.85
C ILE A 8 -6.06 21.76 7.91
N ASP A 9 -7.27 21.45 8.38
CA ASP A 9 -7.80 20.09 8.45
C ASP A 9 -9.28 20.08 8.01
N PRO A 10 -9.54 20.02 6.69
CA PRO A 10 -10.90 19.90 6.18
C PRO A 10 -11.47 18.52 6.52
N ASP A 11 -12.75 18.46 6.90
CA ASP A 11 -13.45 17.19 7.10
C ASP A 11 -13.85 16.59 5.74
N ILE A 12 -12.89 15.93 5.11
CA ILE A 12 -13.01 15.33 3.77
C ILE A 12 -14.15 14.30 3.72
N GLU A 13 -14.34 13.53 4.79
CA GLU A 13 -15.38 12.50 4.85
C GLU A 13 -16.78 13.11 4.92
N SER A 14 -16.93 14.25 5.61
CA SER A 14 -18.16 15.03 5.63
C SER A 14 -18.49 15.62 4.25
N ILE A 15 -17.51 16.21 3.56
CA ILE A 15 -17.69 16.74 2.19
C ILE A 15 -18.20 15.64 1.25
N ALA A 16 -17.57 14.45 1.30
CA ALA A 16 -17.97 13.31 0.48
C ALA A 16 -19.39 12.83 0.80
N ARG A 17 -19.77 12.78 2.09
CA ARG A 17 -21.10 12.34 2.53
C ARG A 17 -22.20 13.29 2.04
N ASP A 18 -21.98 14.60 2.17
CA ASP A 18 -22.96 15.61 1.78
C ASP A 18 -23.19 15.61 0.26
N PHE A 19 -22.13 15.38 -0.53
CA PHE A 19 -22.25 15.20 -1.98
C PHE A 19 -23.10 13.98 -2.33
N VAL A 20 -22.80 12.82 -1.72
CA VAL A 20 -23.49 11.56 -1.99
C VAL A 20 -24.97 11.65 -1.60
N ALA A 21 -25.30 12.31 -0.49
CA ALA A 21 -26.67 12.46 0.00
C ALA A 21 -27.59 13.23 -0.97
N ARG A 22 -27.02 14.03 -1.89
CA ARG A 22 -27.77 14.86 -2.85
C ARG A 22 -27.66 14.38 -4.28
N ALA A 23 -26.66 13.56 -4.60
CA ALA A 23 -26.30 13.21 -5.96
C ALA A 23 -27.42 12.53 -6.77
N ALA A 24 -28.36 11.84 -6.12
CA ALA A 24 -29.49 11.20 -6.79
C ALA A 24 -30.67 12.14 -7.04
N ASP A 25 -30.97 13.04 -6.10
CA ASP A 25 -32.20 13.84 -6.12
C ASP A 25 -31.97 15.25 -6.67
N THR A 26 -30.82 15.87 -6.38
CA THR A 26 -30.44 17.21 -6.84
C THR A 26 -28.99 17.24 -7.38
N PRO A 27 -28.70 16.55 -8.50
CA PRO A 27 -27.32 16.37 -9.00
C PRO A 27 -26.61 17.70 -9.31
N SER A 28 -27.30 18.68 -9.89
CA SER A 28 -26.71 19.99 -10.20
C SER A 28 -26.36 20.78 -8.92
N GLU A 29 -27.19 20.70 -7.87
CA GLU A 29 -26.87 21.29 -6.55
C GLU A 29 -25.68 20.56 -5.91
N ALA A 30 -25.66 19.23 -5.96
CA ALA A 30 -24.56 18.42 -5.45
C ALA A 30 -23.23 18.79 -6.12
N LEU A 31 -23.22 18.95 -7.44
CA LEU A 31 -22.04 19.35 -8.22
C LEU A 31 -21.59 20.79 -7.90
N GLY A 32 -22.54 21.72 -7.75
CA GLY A 32 -22.25 23.09 -7.32
C GLY A 32 -21.58 23.14 -5.95
N GLN A 33 -22.13 22.42 -4.96
CA GLN A 33 -21.56 22.33 -3.62
C GLN A 33 -20.20 21.60 -3.62
N TRP A 34 -20.08 20.52 -4.39
CA TRP A 34 -18.82 19.80 -4.56
C TRP A 34 -17.70 20.73 -5.03
N ARG A 35 -17.97 21.53 -6.06
CA ARG A 35 -16.99 22.49 -6.58
C ARG A 35 -16.55 23.47 -5.51
N VAL A 36 -17.51 24.17 -4.89
CA VAL A 36 -17.23 25.17 -3.85
C VAL A 36 -16.41 24.58 -2.70
N ARG A 37 -16.80 23.41 -2.19
CA ARG A 37 -16.16 22.78 -1.02
C ARG A 37 -14.83 22.11 -1.35
N THR A 38 -14.56 21.79 -2.62
CA THR A 38 -13.30 21.18 -3.03
C THR A 38 -12.28 22.16 -3.58
N THR A 39 -12.68 23.38 -4.00
CA THR A 39 -11.77 24.37 -4.60
C THR A 39 -10.50 24.61 -3.77
N GLY A 40 -10.63 24.77 -2.44
CA GLY A 40 -9.49 25.01 -1.55
C GLY A 40 -8.71 23.76 -1.11
N LEU A 41 -9.12 22.56 -1.53
CA LEU A 41 -8.46 21.31 -1.16
C LEU A 41 -7.21 21.08 -2.00
N THR A 42 -6.15 20.58 -1.37
CA THR A 42 -4.97 20.07 -2.08
C THR A 42 -5.35 18.90 -2.98
N HIS A 43 -4.50 18.56 -3.95
CA HIS A 43 -4.74 17.42 -4.84
C HIS A 43 -4.95 16.10 -4.07
N ILE A 44 -4.21 15.88 -2.97
CA ILE A 44 -4.33 14.69 -2.11
C ILE A 44 -5.68 14.66 -1.40
N GLN A 45 -6.09 15.81 -0.83
CA GLN A 45 -7.35 15.93 -0.11
C GLN A 45 -8.53 15.76 -1.08
N ARG A 46 -8.46 16.34 -2.28
CA ARG A 46 -9.49 16.21 -3.32
C ARG A 46 -9.62 14.78 -3.83
N ALA A 47 -8.50 14.11 -4.12
CA ALA A 47 -8.51 12.70 -4.53
C ALA A 47 -9.06 11.80 -3.40
N THR A 48 -8.71 12.08 -2.15
CA THR A 48 -9.25 11.37 -0.98
C THR A 48 -10.77 11.58 -0.85
N CYS A 49 -11.24 12.81 -1.02
CA CYS A 49 -12.67 13.14 -1.06
C CYS A 49 -13.39 12.34 -2.16
N GLY A 50 -12.83 12.34 -3.37
CA GLY A 50 -13.35 11.60 -4.52
C GLY A 50 -13.47 10.10 -4.25
N ARG A 51 -12.46 9.48 -3.64
CA ARG A 51 -12.50 8.06 -3.24
C ARG A 51 -13.64 7.76 -2.25
N HIS A 52 -13.84 8.61 -1.26
CA HIS A 52 -14.93 8.47 -0.30
C HIS A 52 -16.32 8.69 -0.90
N ALA A 53 -16.46 9.64 -1.82
CA ALA A 53 -17.72 9.92 -2.50
C ALA A 53 -18.06 8.77 -3.47
N ALA A 54 -17.13 8.43 -4.37
CA ALA A 54 -17.30 7.41 -5.40
C ALA A 54 -17.68 6.04 -4.83
N SER A 55 -17.13 5.66 -3.67
CA SER A 55 -17.41 4.38 -3.02
C SER A 55 -18.83 4.27 -2.44
N ARG A 56 -19.54 5.40 -2.29
CA ARG A 56 -20.88 5.44 -1.69
C ARG A 56 -21.98 5.80 -2.68
N LEU A 57 -21.64 6.18 -3.91
CA LEU A 57 -22.63 6.39 -4.97
C LEU A 57 -23.26 5.07 -5.40
N ASP A 58 -24.57 4.97 -5.21
CA ASP A 58 -25.39 3.92 -5.77
C ASP A 58 -25.65 4.13 -7.28
N TRP A 59 -26.42 3.24 -7.89
CA TRP A 59 -26.72 3.31 -9.31
C TRP A 59 -27.59 4.52 -9.68
N ARG A 60 -28.50 4.96 -8.79
CA ARG A 60 -29.39 6.11 -9.04
C ARG A 60 -28.59 7.40 -9.08
N ALA A 61 -27.72 7.60 -8.09
CA ALA A 61 -26.84 8.74 -8.01
C ALA A 61 -25.86 8.79 -9.19
N ARG A 62 -25.33 7.64 -9.62
CA ARG A 62 -24.47 7.57 -10.82
C ARG A 62 -25.23 7.96 -12.09
N ALA A 63 -26.44 7.43 -12.28
CA ALA A 63 -27.26 7.75 -13.45
C ALA A 63 -27.63 9.24 -13.50
N ALA A 64 -28.05 9.82 -12.36
CA ALA A 64 -28.36 11.24 -12.25
C ALA A 64 -27.14 12.12 -12.56
N LEU A 65 -25.97 11.82 -11.99
CA LEU A 65 -24.74 12.54 -12.28
C LEU A 65 -24.28 12.39 -13.75
N SER A 66 -24.46 11.22 -14.35
CA SER A 66 -24.13 11.00 -15.77
C SER A 66 -25.02 11.80 -16.73
N GLY A 67 -26.23 12.18 -16.31
CA GLY A 67 -27.11 13.07 -17.06
C GLY A 67 -26.63 14.53 -17.12
N GLU A 68 -25.73 14.91 -16.20
CA GLU A 68 -25.12 16.24 -16.15
C GLU A 68 -23.73 16.21 -16.79
N HIS A 69 -23.42 17.17 -17.68
CA HIS A 69 -22.11 17.22 -18.36
C HIS A 69 -20.94 17.20 -17.36
N GLU A 70 -21.03 18.01 -16.30
CA GLU A 70 -20.00 18.08 -15.26
C GLU A 70 -19.94 16.82 -14.39
N GLY A 71 -21.09 16.17 -14.14
CA GLY A 71 -21.14 14.92 -13.38
C GLY A 71 -20.52 13.77 -14.15
N SER A 72 -20.77 13.67 -15.45
CA SER A 72 -20.11 12.71 -16.34
C SER A 72 -18.58 12.89 -16.36
N ALA A 73 -18.11 14.14 -16.44
CA ALA A 73 -16.68 14.46 -16.38
C ALA A 73 -16.06 14.07 -15.03
N LEU A 74 -16.74 14.37 -13.91
CA LEU A 74 -16.27 14.03 -12.57
C LEU A 74 -16.19 12.51 -12.34
N LEU A 75 -17.20 11.75 -12.79
CA LEU A 75 -17.20 10.29 -12.70
C LEU A 75 -16.08 9.67 -13.55
N THR A 76 -15.84 10.21 -14.74
CA THR A 76 -14.73 9.80 -15.62
C THR A 76 -13.38 10.08 -14.98
N GLN A 77 -13.22 11.24 -14.36
CA GLN A 77 -12.01 11.59 -13.60
C GLN A 77 -11.76 10.58 -12.47
N TRP A 78 -12.77 10.28 -11.65
CA TRP A 78 -12.62 9.31 -10.55
C TRP A 78 -12.33 7.88 -11.04
N ALA A 79 -12.89 7.49 -12.19
CA ALA A 79 -12.57 6.22 -12.83
C ALA A 79 -11.11 6.17 -13.30
N SER A 80 -10.61 7.25 -13.92
CA SER A 80 -9.19 7.38 -14.30
C SER A 80 -8.27 7.37 -13.08
N ASP A 81 -8.60 8.10 -12.02
CA ASP A 81 -7.82 8.14 -10.78
C ASP A 81 -7.76 6.76 -10.10
N ARG A 82 -8.78 5.92 -10.29
CA ARG A 82 -8.78 4.53 -9.83
C ARG A 82 -7.83 3.63 -10.61
N LEU A 83 -7.40 4.00 -11.82
CA LEU A 83 -6.44 3.21 -12.59
C LEU A 83 -4.99 3.62 -12.27
N ARG A 84 -4.76 4.88 -11.86
CA ARG A 84 -3.42 5.43 -11.60
C ARG A 84 -2.91 5.08 -10.20
N ALA A 85 -1.62 4.75 -10.08
CA ALA A 85 -0.96 4.64 -8.77
C ALA A 85 -1.30 5.86 -7.89
N PRO A 86 -1.67 5.70 -6.61
CA PRO A 86 -1.93 6.85 -5.74
C PRO A 86 -0.61 7.56 -5.37
N TYR A 87 -0.65 8.88 -5.25
CA TYR A 87 0.46 9.64 -4.67
C TYR A 87 0.67 9.23 -3.21
N VAL A 88 1.89 8.89 -2.80
CA VAL A 88 2.21 8.55 -1.41
C VAL A 88 2.68 9.81 -0.69
N PRO A 89 1.84 10.46 0.13
CA PRO A 89 2.30 11.60 0.92
C PRO A 89 3.43 11.21 1.86
N LEU A 90 4.23 12.21 2.23
CA LEU A 90 5.02 12.14 3.44
C LEU A 90 4.05 12.12 4.62
N LEU A 91 3.67 10.93 5.07
CA LEU A 91 2.66 10.73 6.12
C LEU A 91 2.97 11.39 7.47
N PRO A 92 4.22 11.73 7.85
CA PRO A 92 4.45 12.58 9.01
C PRO A 92 3.85 14.00 8.89
N LEU A 93 3.46 14.44 7.69
CA LEU A 93 2.92 15.79 7.43
C LEU A 93 1.38 15.87 7.44
N LEU A 94 0.68 14.74 7.48
CA LEU A 94 -0.78 14.71 7.59
C LEU A 94 -1.21 14.61 9.06
N THR A 95 -2.32 15.25 9.42
CA THR A 95 -2.93 15.02 10.74
C THR A 95 -3.38 13.56 10.86
N ARG A 96 -3.58 13.05 12.09
CA ARG A 96 -4.05 11.67 12.29
C ARG A 96 -5.37 11.40 11.55
N ARG A 97 -6.28 12.37 11.53
CA ARG A 97 -7.55 12.30 10.83
C ARG A 97 -7.36 12.27 9.30
N GLN A 98 -6.48 13.11 8.76
CA GLN A 98 -6.15 13.11 7.34
C GLN A 98 -5.48 11.81 6.91
N THR A 99 -4.55 11.29 7.71
CA THR A 99 -3.92 9.98 7.47
C THR A 99 -4.94 8.86 7.46
N TYR A 100 -5.88 8.85 8.42
CA TYR A 100 -6.97 7.88 8.45
C TYR A 100 -7.84 7.99 7.20
N ALA A 101 -8.35 9.19 6.88
CA ALA A 101 -9.20 9.41 5.71
C ALA A 101 -8.49 9.02 4.41
N TYR A 102 -7.23 9.42 4.24
CA TYR A 102 -6.41 9.06 3.09
C TYR A 102 -6.33 7.54 2.91
N CYS A 103 -5.90 6.81 3.95
CA CYS A 103 -5.72 5.37 3.88
C CYS A 103 -7.05 4.61 3.79
N ALA A 104 -8.10 5.06 4.48
CA ALA A 104 -9.45 4.53 4.35
C ALA A 104 -9.96 4.70 2.90
N GLY A 105 -9.71 5.86 2.28
CA GLY A 105 -9.97 6.09 0.87
C GLY A 105 -9.24 5.10 -0.06
N ILE A 106 -7.97 4.77 0.24
CA ILE A 106 -7.23 3.73 -0.49
C ILE A 106 -7.91 2.37 -0.35
N VAL A 107 -8.30 1.96 0.87
CA VAL A 107 -9.03 0.70 1.09
C VAL A 107 -10.35 0.68 0.32
N LEU A 108 -11.11 1.77 0.32
CA LEU A 108 -12.37 1.88 -0.42
C LEU A 108 -12.19 1.77 -1.94
N GLN A 109 -11.07 2.24 -2.48
CA GLN A 109 -10.81 2.25 -3.91
C GLN A 109 -10.13 0.96 -4.41
N ARG A 110 -9.22 0.38 -3.60
CA ARG A 110 -8.26 -0.67 -3.98
C ARG A 110 -8.42 -1.98 -3.21
N GLY A 111 -9.10 -1.93 -2.07
CA GLY A 111 -9.37 -3.10 -1.25
C GLY A 111 -10.36 -4.06 -1.92
N SER A 112 -10.23 -5.34 -1.59
CA SER A 112 -11.29 -6.32 -1.90
C SER A 112 -12.58 -5.98 -1.15
N ALA A 113 -13.71 -6.51 -1.63
CA ALA A 113 -15.01 -6.31 -0.95
C ALA A 113 -14.98 -6.74 0.53
N ALA A 114 -14.18 -7.76 0.89
CA ALA A 114 -14.02 -8.18 2.29
C ALA A 114 -13.24 -7.15 3.12
N ALA A 115 -12.18 -6.55 2.57
CA ALA A 115 -11.44 -5.48 3.23
C ALA A 115 -12.29 -4.21 3.41
N VAL A 116 -13.09 -3.85 2.39
CA VAL A 116 -14.04 -2.73 2.49
C VAL A 116 -15.07 -2.98 3.59
N ARG A 117 -15.69 -4.17 3.64
CA ARG A 117 -16.63 -4.51 4.73
C ARG A 117 -15.97 -4.48 6.10
N ALA A 118 -14.72 -4.93 6.22
CA ALA A 118 -13.98 -4.87 7.47
C ALA A 118 -13.76 -3.40 7.90
N LEU A 119 -13.47 -2.49 6.96
CA LEU A 119 -13.31 -1.07 7.23
C LEU A 119 -14.62 -0.47 7.77
N ASP A 120 -15.74 -0.78 7.11
CA ASP A 120 -17.07 -0.29 7.50
C ASP A 120 -17.50 -0.82 8.87
N GLN A 121 -17.09 -2.04 9.23
CA GLN A 121 -17.28 -2.63 10.56
C GLN A 121 -16.34 -2.05 11.63
N GLY A 122 -15.47 -1.12 11.27
CA GLY A 122 -14.48 -0.56 12.18
C GLY A 122 -13.36 -1.53 12.58
N ARG A 123 -13.22 -2.66 11.88
CA ARG A 123 -12.15 -3.61 12.14
C ARG A 123 -10.80 -3.03 11.75
N MET A 124 -9.76 -3.57 12.38
CA MET A 124 -8.39 -3.19 12.05
C MET A 124 -7.98 -3.68 10.66
N ILE A 125 -7.33 -2.80 9.91
CA ILE A 125 -6.81 -3.06 8.55
C ILE A 125 -5.40 -2.48 8.46
N LEU A 126 -4.51 -3.18 7.76
CA LEU A 126 -3.21 -2.63 7.39
C LEU A 126 -3.25 -2.12 5.96
N VAL A 127 -2.63 -0.97 5.74
CA VAL A 127 -2.41 -0.40 4.40
C VAL A 127 -0.92 -0.28 4.16
N GLY A 128 -0.41 -0.90 3.11
CA GLY A 128 0.96 -0.74 2.62
C GLY A 128 0.99 0.31 1.53
N LEU A 129 1.74 1.39 1.74
CA LEU A 129 2.02 2.42 0.75
C LEU A 129 3.45 2.23 0.29
N ARG A 130 3.63 1.50 -0.81
CA ARG A 130 4.93 1.21 -1.38
C ARG A 130 5.40 2.34 -2.29
N ARG A 131 6.68 2.67 -2.22
CA ARG A 131 7.42 3.46 -3.19
C ARG A 131 8.30 2.54 -4.02
N GLU A 132 8.31 2.74 -5.34
CA GLU A 132 9.14 1.94 -6.24
C GLU A 132 10.62 2.27 -6.05
N THR A 133 11.33 1.42 -5.29
CA THR A 133 12.74 1.59 -4.98
C THR A 133 13.55 0.41 -5.51
N SER A 134 14.69 0.71 -6.16
CA SER A 134 15.49 -0.34 -6.79
C SER A 134 16.03 -1.32 -5.74
N THR A 135 16.04 -2.61 -6.06
CA THR A 135 16.64 -3.65 -5.21
C THR A 135 18.13 -3.39 -4.95
N LEU A 136 18.82 -2.68 -5.85
CA LEU A 136 20.22 -2.28 -5.76
C LEU A 136 20.47 -1.11 -4.79
N SER A 137 19.41 -0.42 -4.38
CA SER A 137 19.50 0.73 -3.48
C SER A 137 20.21 0.37 -2.19
N ASN A 138 20.95 1.32 -1.63
CA ASN A 138 21.67 1.14 -0.37
C ASN A 138 22.59 -0.11 -0.38
N ARG A 139 23.28 -0.33 -1.52
CA ARG A 139 24.19 -1.47 -1.74
C ARG A 139 23.49 -2.84 -1.61
N GLY A 140 22.23 -2.90 -2.04
CA GLY A 140 21.42 -4.12 -1.99
C GLY A 140 20.84 -4.46 -0.61
N ARG A 141 20.90 -3.55 0.36
CA ARG A 141 20.41 -3.78 1.73
C ARG A 141 18.93 -3.43 1.93
N GLY A 142 18.27 -2.92 0.89
CA GLY A 142 16.91 -2.38 0.96
C GLY A 142 16.84 -0.99 1.61
N VAL A 143 15.65 -0.41 1.61
CA VAL A 143 15.36 0.93 2.16
C VAL A 143 14.03 0.89 2.92
N TYR A 144 13.93 1.66 4.01
CA TYR A 144 12.70 1.82 4.80
C TYR A 144 11.94 3.10 4.39
N ASP A 145 11.59 3.21 3.12
CA ASP A 145 10.90 4.35 2.51
C ASP A 145 9.41 4.11 2.23
N ASP A 146 8.95 2.86 2.39
CA ASP A 146 7.54 2.52 2.40
C ASP A 146 6.90 2.88 3.74
N HIS A 147 5.57 2.91 3.75
CA HIS A 147 4.80 3.04 4.98
C HIS A 147 3.82 1.90 5.14
N ILE A 148 3.78 1.32 6.34
CA ILE A 148 2.67 0.45 6.74
C ILE A 148 1.85 1.17 7.79
N VAL A 149 0.57 1.35 7.48
CA VAL A 149 -0.40 2.07 8.30
C VAL A 149 -1.38 1.09 8.91
N VAL A 150 -1.44 1.08 10.24
CA VAL A 150 -2.47 0.36 11.00
C VAL A 150 -3.67 1.29 11.16
N LEU A 151 -4.77 0.96 10.48
CA LEU A 151 -6.05 1.63 10.60
C LEU A 151 -6.91 0.91 11.63
N ASN A 152 -7.45 1.66 12.59
CA ASN A 152 -8.42 1.17 13.55
C ASN A 152 -9.67 2.05 13.52
N GLY A 153 -10.78 1.49 13.04
CA GLY A 153 -12.08 2.16 12.98
C GLY A 153 -12.95 1.94 14.23
N GLY A 154 -12.48 1.17 15.22
CA GLY A 154 -13.20 0.87 16.45
C GLY A 154 -13.43 2.09 17.35
N GLU A 155 -14.57 2.08 18.05
CA GLU A 155 -15.00 3.09 19.05
C GLU A 155 -15.04 4.54 18.55
N GLY A 156 -15.21 4.76 17.24
CA GLY A 156 -15.31 6.11 16.67
C GLY A 156 -14.00 6.91 16.68
N LEU A 157 -12.92 6.34 17.22
CA LEU A 157 -11.62 7.01 17.34
C LEU A 157 -10.91 7.15 15.99
N ARG A 158 -11.23 6.30 15.00
CA ARG A 158 -10.73 6.34 13.61
C ARG A 158 -9.24 6.71 13.56
N THR A 159 -8.42 5.85 14.15
CA THR A 159 -6.99 6.13 14.33
C THR A 159 -6.15 5.48 13.23
N ALA A 160 -5.08 6.17 12.85
CA ALA A 160 -4.05 5.65 11.98
C ALA A 160 -2.70 5.71 12.70
N ARG A 161 -1.96 4.61 12.72
CA ARG A 161 -0.57 4.56 13.17
C ARG A 161 0.33 4.17 12.02
N VAL A 162 1.34 4.98 11.77
CA VAL A 162 2.21 4.88 10.61
C VAL A 162 3.57 4.34 11.06
N PHE A 163 4.09 3.34 10.33
CA PHE A 163 5.41 2.78 10.55
C PHE A 163 6.21 2.83 9.25
N PRO A 164 7.48 3.26 9.27
CA PRO A 164 8.36 3.06 8.14
C PRO A 164 8.51 1.56 7.90
N ALA A 165 8.59 1.17 6.63
CA ALA A 165 8.63 -0.23 6.24
C ALA A 165 9.44 -0.42 4.95
N CYS A 166 9.76 -1.67 4.66
CA CYS A 166 10.33 -2.12 3.41
C CYS A 166 9.45 -3.26 2.88
N THR A 167 8.99 -3.11 1.66
CA THR A 167 8.13 -4.07 0.97
C THR A 167 8.80 -4.63 -0.30
N GLU A 168 10.06 -4.24 -0.51
CA GLU A 168 10.97 -4.64 -1.58
C GLU A 168 12.01 -5.65 -1.08
N PRO A 169 12.50 -6.57 -1.92
CA PRO A 169 13.70 -7.34 -1.62
C PRO A 169 14.96 -6.49 -1.77
N GLY A 170 15.96 -6.76 -0.94
CA GLY A 170 17.32 -6.26 -1.16
C GLY A 170 18.12 -7.17 -2.10
N ALA A 171 18.89 -6.57 -3.02
CA ALA A 171 19.76 -7.30 -3.95
C ALA A 171 20.84 -8.16 -3.26
N GLN A 172 21.09 -7.98 -1.95
CA GLN A 172 21.94 -8.89 -1.16
C GLN A 172 21.45 -10.35 -1.19
N TYR A 173 20.20 -10.58 -1.60
CA TYR A 173 19.59 -11.90 -1.77
C TYR A 173 19.45 -12.35 -3.23
N ALA A 174 19.88 -11.55 -4.21
CA ALA A 174 19.82 -11.90 -5.62
C ALA A 174 20.98 -12.81 -6.03
N GLU A 175 20.72 -13.90 -6.76
CA GLU A 175 21.80 -14.76 -7.28
C GLU A 175 22.72 -13.99 -8.23
N ARG A 176 22.20 -12.98 -8.92
CA ARG A 176 22.98 -12.02 -9.74
C ARG A 176 24.12 -11.33 -8.97
N ALA A 177 24.01 -11.19 -7.65
CA ALA A 177 25.08 -10.66 -6.79
C ALA A 177 26.11 -11.71 -6.32
N LYS A 178 25.96 -12.99 -6.69
CA LYS A 178 26.93 -14.04 -6.37
C LYS A 178 28.28 -13.72 -6.99
N ARG A 179 29.37 -14.00 -6.27
CA ARG A 179 30.74 -13.73 -6.74
C ARG A 179 31.15 -14.74 -7.80
N VAL A 180 31.69 -14.27 -8.91
CA VAL A 180 32.25 -15.10 -9.99
C VAL A 180 33.61 -14.52 -10.38
N GLY A 181 34.68 -15.27 -10.11
CA GLY A 181 36.06 -14.77 -10.28
C GLY A 181 36.31 -13.50 -9.48
N GLN A 182 36.74 -12.43 -10.17
CA GLN A 182 37.00 -11.13 -9.56
C GLN A 182 35.76 -10.23 -9.42
N GLY A 183 34.65 -10.57 -10.08
CA GLY A 183 33.43 -9.75 -10.11
C GLY A 183 32.19 -10.47 -9.58
N ARG A 184 31.03 -10.01 -10.04
CA ARG A 184 29.72 -10.60 -9.79
C ARG A 184 29.24 -11.39 -10.99
N LEU A 185 28.23 -12.25 -10.78
CA LEU A 185 27.52 -12.93 -11.86
C LEU A 185 26.94 -11.91 -12.84
N ASP A 186 26.44 -10.79 -12.31
CA ASP A 186 26.01 -9.62 -13.07
C ASP A 186 26.73 -8.36 -12.58
N ALA A 187 27.45 -7.67 -13.48
CA ALA A 187 28.24 -6.49 -13.16
C ALA A 187 27.41 -5.32 -12.57
N ARG A 188 26.10 -5.27 -12.83
CA ARG A 188 25.19 -4.28 -12.20
C ARG A 188 25.18 -4.39 -10.67
N TYR A 189 25.54 -5.56 -10.13
CA TYR A 189 25.51 -5.88 -8.71
C TYR A 189 26.89 -5.72 -8.03
N ASP A 190 27.90 -5.12 -8.68
CA ASP A 190 29.28 -5.03 -8.15
C ASP A 190 29.36 -4.40 -6.75
N ASN A 191 28.50 -3.43 -6.47
CA ASN A 191 28.43 -2.74 -5.17
C ASN A 191 27.59 -3.46 -4.10
N VAL A 192 27.03 -4.63 -4.41
CA VAL A 192 26.15 -5.38 -3.51
C VAL A 192 26.95 -6.33 -2.63
N VAL A 193 26.63 -6.35 -1.33
CA VAL A 193 27.18 -7.34 -0.39
C VAL A 193 26.26 -8.56 -0.37
N TYR A 194 26.56 -9.54 -1.24
CA TYR A 194 25.80 -10.80 -1.32
C TYR A 194 25.83 -11.60 -0.02
N LYS A 195 24.67 -12.14 0.35
CA LYS A 195 24.51 -13.07 1.49
C LYS A 195 24.31 -14.50 1.01
N HIS A 196 23.18 -14.74 0.35
CA HIS A 196 22.77 -16.02 -0.23
C HIS A 196 21.62 -15.76 -1.19
N ALA A 197 21.38 -16.65 -2.13
CA ALA A 197 20.29 -16.52 -3.08
C ALA A 197 18.96 -16.88 -2.40
N GLU A 198 17.95 -16.02 -2.58
CA GLU A 198 16.55 -16.29 -2.26
C GLU A 198 15.76 -16.28 -3.58
N GLY A 199 14.69 -17.07 -3.63
CA GLY A 199 13.88 -17.23 -4.84
C GLY A 199 14.20 -18.51 -5.61
N PHE A 200 13.89 -18.50 -6.90
CA PHE A 200 14.08 -19.63 -7.82
C PHE A 200 14.14 -19.09 -9.25
N ASP A 201 14.71 -19.87 -10.16
CA ASP A 201 14.76 -19.57 -11.58
C ASP A 201 13.36 -19.70 -12.22
N MET A 202 12.78 -18.56 -12.56
CA MET A 202 11.43 -18.40 -13.07
C MET A 202 11.39 -18.48 -14.60
N ASP A 203 12.37 -17.89 -15.28
CA ASP A 203 12.39 -17.75 -16.73
C ASP A 203 13.27 -18.79 -17.46
N GLY A 204 14.01 -19.59 -16.71
CA GLY A 204 14.82 -20.71 -17.20
C GLY A 204 16.23 -20.31 -17.62
N ASP A 205 16.73 -19.12 -17.23
CA ASP A 205 18.08 -18.66 -17.56
C ASP A 205 19.19 -19.26 -16.66
N GLY A 206 18.81 -20.03 -15.64
CA GLY A 206 19.71 -20.64 -14.66
C GLY A 206 20.07 -19.75 -13.48
N ILE A 207 19.41 -18.60 -13.30
CA ILE A 207 19.62 -17.64 -12.22
C ILE A 207 18.35 -17.54 -11.38
N ALA A 208 18.46 -17.57 -10.05
CA ALA A 208 17.28 -17.39 -9.20
C ALA A 208 16.82 -15.92 -9.08
N GLU A 209 15.54 -15.67 -9.33
CA GLU A 209 14.92 -14.34 -9.16
C GLU A 209 14.43 -14.09 -7.72
N ILE A 210 14.93 -13.00 -7.14
CA ILE A 210 14.26 -12.36 -6.02
C ILE A 210 12.93 -11.75 -6.46
N GLY A 211 12.02 -11.60 -5.52
CA GLY A 211 10.71 -11.03 -5.81
C GLY A 211 10.14 -10.22 -4.68
N ARG A 212 9.14 -9.42 -5.01
CA ARG A 212 8.31 -8.67 -4.07
C ARG A 212 6.86 -9.13 -4.16
N LEU A 213 6.09 -8.87 -3.12
CA LEU A 213 4.65 -9.09 -3.14
C LEU A 213 4.01 -8.13 -4.15
N GLN A 214 3.16 -8.63 -5.06
CA GLN A 214 2.42 -7.76 -5.97
C GLN A 214 1.48 -6.83 -5.18
N ALA A 215 1.22 -5.61 -5.65
CA ALA A 215 0.16 -4.80 -5.05
C ALA A 215 -1.20 -5.51 -5.15
N GLY A 216 -1.99 -5.43 -4.08
CA GLY A 216 -3.24 -6.18 -3.98
C GLY A 216 -3.79 -6.23 -2.56
N THR A 217 -4.86 -7.02 -2.39
CA THR A 217 -5.46 -7.27 -1.07
C THR A 217 -5.17 -8.69 -0.61
N TYR A 218 -4.63 -8.80 0.59
CA TYR A 218 -4.25 -10.05 1.22
C TYR A 218 -4.96 -10.21 2.57
N PHE A 219 -5.05 -11.45 3.04
CA PHE A 219 -5.45 -11.75 4.41
C PHE A 219 -4.29 -12.47 5.09
N PHE A 220 -3.80 -11.87 6.17
CA PHE A 220 -2.69 -12.38 6.96
C PHE A 220 -3.21 -12.96 8.26
N GLY A 221 -2.69 -14.11 8.64
CA GLY A 221 -2.87 -14.72 9.95
C GLY A 221 -1.54 -14.80 10.68
N GLU A 222 -1.59 -14.97 11.99
CA GLU A 222 -0.41 -15.18 12.82
C GLU A 222 0.34 -16.43 12.38
N LYS A 223 1.64 -16.26 12.12
CA LYS A 223 2.49 -17.35 11.65
C LYS A 223 2.84 -18.25 12.84
N PRO A 224 2.55 -19.57 12.78
CA PRO A 224 2.99 -20.49 13.80
C PRO A 224 4.52 -20.42 14.00
N ASN A 225 4.94 -20.43 15.26
CA ASN A 225 6.34 -20.29 15.71
C ASN A 225 7.02 -18.95 15.32
N GLY A 226 6.25 -18.00 14.78
CA GLY A 226 6.78 -16.70 14.35
C GLY A 226 7.81 -16.80 13.22
N HIS A 227 8.63 -15.75 13.10
CA HIS A 227 9.76 -15.65 12.19
C HIS A 227 10.88 -14.84 12.85
N LEU A 228 12.15 -15.22 12.65
CA LEU A 228 13.32 -14.59 13.30
C LEU A 228 13.18 -14.43 14.83
N LYS A 229 12.62 -15.45 15.50
CA LYS A 229 12.35 -15.50 16.95
C LYS A 229 11.44 -14.37 17.46
N ARG A 230 10.54 -13.88 16.60
CA ARG A 230 9.52 -12.87 16.91
C ARG A 230 8.19 -13.26 16.31
N ARG A 231 7.12 -12.70 16.87
CA ARG A 231 5.78 -12.75 16.29
C ARG A 231 5.86 -12.24 14.85
N ALA A 232 5.15 -12.92 13.94
CA ALA A 232 5.13 -12.61 12.52
C ALA A 232 3.79 -13.04 11.93
N PHE A 233 3.48 -12.58 10.73
CA PHE A 233 2.24 -12.92 10.05
C PHE A 233 2.51 -13.50 8.66
N GLN A 234 1.66 -14.42 8.25
CA GLN A 234 1.74 -15.12 6.98
C GLN A 234 0.41 -15.01 6.23
N ALA A 235 0.45 -14.90 4.91
CA ALA A 235 -0.76 -14.93 4.10
C ALA A 235 -1.48 -16.27 4.27
N THR A 236 -2.81 -16.24 4.39
CA THR A 236 -3.62 -17.47 4.54
C THR A 236 -3.92 -18.16 3.22
N ARG A 237 -3.55 -17.53 2.09
CA ARG A 237 -3.74 -18.02 0.73
C ARG A 237 -2.50 -17.72 -0.10
N PRO A 238 -2.24 -18.51 -1.15
CA PRO A 238 -1.16 -18.22 -2.10
C PRO A 238 -1.19 -16.77 -2.56
N GLN A 239 0.00 -16.19 -2.60
CA GLN A 239 0.27 -14.82 -3.01
C GLN A 239 0.61 -14.79 -4.51
N THR A 240 0.66 -13.58 -5.05
CA THR A 240 1.27 -13.29 -6.35
C THR A 240 2.48 -12.42 -6.10
N ALA A 241 3.61 -12.75 -6.71
CA ALA A 241 4.84 -11.97 -6.63
C ALA A 241 5.18 -11.35 -7.99
N GLU A 242 5.94 -10.26 -7.93
CA GLU A 242 6.72 -9.75 -9.06
C GLU A 242 8.17 -10.17 -8.87
N ARG A 243 8.83 -10.62 -9.94
CA ARG A 243 10.20 -11.15 -9.98
C ARG A 243 11.08 -10.27 -10.87
N ASP A 244 12.34 -10.13 -10.49
CA ASP A 244 13.35 -9.34 -11.23
C ASP A 244 14.03 -10.23 -12.28
N SER A 245 13.26 -10.76 -13.24
CA SER A 245 13.77 -11.69 -14.27
C SER A 245 14.79 -11.03 -15.20
N ASN A 246 14.61 -9.75 -15.54
CA ASN A 246 15.59 -9.02 -16.35
C ASN A 246 16.82 -8.52 -15.55
N GLY A 247 16.80 -8.65 -14.21
CA GLY A 247 17.89 -8.29 -13.31
C GLY A 247 18.21 -6.79 -13.23
N ASP A 248 17.31 -5.91 -13.67
CA ASP A 248 17.52 -4.46 -13.62
C ASP A 248 17.28 -3.87 -12.22
N GLY A 249 16.79 -4.71 -11.30
CA GLY A 249 16.50 -4.32 -9.92
C GLY A 249 15.23 -3.49 -9.79
N ARG A 250 14.31 -3.55 -10.75
CA ARG A 250 13.00 -2.90 -10.75
C ARG A 250 11.91 -3.91 -11.11
N PHE A 251 10.69 -3.65 -10.65
CA PHE A 251 9.55 -4.52 -10.91
C PHE A 251 8.51 -3.76 -11.73
N ASN A 252 8.75 -3.65 -13.03
CA ASN A 252 7.95 -2.80 -13.90
C ASN A 252 7.62 -3.50 -15.22
N MET A 253 6.86 -2.83 -16.10
CA MET A 253 6.39 -3.42 -17.36
C MET A 253 7.49 -3.71 -18.40
N GLN A 254 8.71 -3.21 -18.20
CA GLN A 254 9.88 -3.58 -19.02
C GLN A 254 10.33 -5.02 -18.74
N ASP A 255 9.90 -5.60 -17.62
CA ASP A 255 9.96 -7.03 -17.36
C ASP A 255 8.57 -7.66 -17.60
N PRO A 256 8.32 -8.25 -18.78
CA PRO A 256 7.04 -8.88 -19.10
C PRO A 256 6.86 -10.24 -18.42
N SER A 257 7.94 -10.92 -18.03
CA SER A 257 7.90 -12.25 -17.39
C SER A 257 7.73 -12.20 -15.88
N ARG A 258 7.90 -11.02 -15.25
CA ARG A 258 7.94 -10.84 -13.78
C ARG A 258 6.82 -11.47 -12.95
N ILE A 259 5.65 -11.80 -13.51
CA ILE A 259 4.48 -12.18 -12.70
C ILE A 259 4.53 -13.66 -12.30
N ASP A 260 4.86 -13.90 -11.03
CA ASP A 260 4.79 -15.22 -10.39
C ASP A 260 3.46 -15.38 -9.63
N ALA A 261 2.50 -16.03 -10.29
CA ALA A 261 1.18 -16.31 -9.70
C ALA A 261 1.07 -17.66 -8.97
N LYS A 262 2.14 -18.47 -8.91
CA LYS A 262 2.03 -19.89 -8.50
C LYS A 262 3.08 -20.34 -7.49
N ARG A 263 4.33 -19.93 -7.67
CA ARG A 263 5.49 -20.51 -6.96
C ARG A 263 5.81 -19.79 -5.65
N VAL A 264 5.49 -18.49 -5.52
CA VAL A 264 5.67 -17.75 -4.25
C VAL A 264 4.95 -18.39 -3.06
N GLY A 265 3.80 -19.03 -3.27
CA GLY A 265 3.02 -19.65 -2.19
C GLY A 265 2.65 -18.61 -1.13
N THR A 266 2.96 -18.86 0.14
CA THR A 266 2.65 -17.97 1.27
C THR A 266 3.89 -17.45 1.98
N THR A 267 5.03 -17.34 1.28
CA THR A 267 6.35 -17.15 1.91
C THR A 267 6.73 -15.68 2.14
N MET A 268 5.97 -14.72 1.61
CA MET A 268 6.22 -13.29 1.82
C MET A 268 5.52 -12.80 3.09
N TYR A 269 6.22 -12.94 4.21
CA TYR A 269 5.70 -12.67 5.55
C TYR A 269 5.65 -11.19 5.92
N PHE A 270 4.95 -10.89 7.01
CA PHE A 270 5.05 -9.63 7.73
C PHE A 270 5.86 -9.84 9.01
N HIS A 271 7.03 -9.21 9.13
CA HIS A 271 7.93 -9.44 10.27
C HIS A 271 8.85 -8.25 10.56
N ARG A 272 9.68 -8.36 11.61
CA ARG A 272 10.74 -7.38 11.86
C ARG A 272 11.83 -7.46 10.79
N GLY A 273 12.33 -6.31 10.36
CA GLY A 273 13.59 -6.22 9.60
C GLY A 273 14.79 -6.00 10.53
N GLY A 274 15.88 -5.44 10.00
CA GLY A 274 16.98 -4.93 10.82
C GLY A 274 16.64 -3.60 11.48
N ALA A 275 17.41 -3.22 12.52
CA ALA A 275 17.24 -1.93 13.18
C ALA A 275 17.47 -0.76 12.22
N GLN A 276 16.73 0.34 12.38
CA GLN A 276 16.79 1.49 11.47
C GLN A 276 18.22 2.05 11.34
N ALA A 277 18.95 2.13 12.45
CA ALA A 277 20.34 2.60 12.48
C ALA A 277 21.31 1.73 11.65
N SER A 278 21.02 0.44 11.45
CA SER A 278 21.84 -0.43 10.60
C SER A 278 21.65 -0.15 9.10
N GLY A 279 20.51 0.46 8.76
CA GLY A 279 20.07 0.68 7.39
C GLY A 279 19.84 -0.60 6.58
N ASN A 280 19.82 -1.80 7.19
CA ASN A 280 19.57 -3.04 6.46
C ASN A 280 18.17 -3.58 6.78
N THR A 281 17.34 -3.76 5.76
CA THR A 281 15.95 -4.18 5.94
C THR A 281 15.79 -5.67 6.15
N TRP A 282 16.81 -6.45 5.76
CA TRP A 282 16.80 -7.93 5.72
C TRP A 282 15.58 -8.51 5.01
N SER A 283 14.99 -7.75 4.08
CA SER A 283 13.87 -8.23 3.29
C SER A 283 14.36 -8.97 2.05
N ALA A 284 13.85 -10.18 1.86
CA ALA A 284 13.94 -10.97 0.63
C ALA A 284 12.59 -10.98 -0.13
N GLY A 285 11.77 -9.94 0.06
CA GLY A 285 10.40 -9.84 -0.51
C GLY A 285 9.28 -9.81 0.53
N CYS A 286 9.64 -9.92 1.81
CA CYS A 286 8.73 -9.77 2.94
C CYS A 286 8.36 -8.30 3.20
N GLN A 287 7.32 -8.12 4.01
CA GLN A 287 6.89 -6.83 4.53
C GLN A 287 7.58 -6.60 5.88
N THR A 288 8.62 -5.77 5.91
CA THR A 288 9.46 -5.58 7.09
C THR A 288 9.30 -4.20 7.71
N ILE A 289 9.24 -4.16 9.04
CA ILE A 289 9.28 -2.93 9.84
C ILE A 289 10.58 -2.93 10.66
N PRO A 290 11.27 -1.79 10.86
CA PRO A 290 12.50 -1.75 11.64
C PRO A 290 12.39 -2.42 13.01
N ASP A 291 13.41 -3.18 13.42
CA ASP A 291 13.39 -3.99 14.65
C ASP A 291 13.08 -3.14 15.90
N ASP A 292 13.64 -1.93 15.95
CA ASP A 292 13.47 -0.95 17.04
C ASP A 292 12.06 -0.34 17.10
N LEU A 293 11.29 -0.42 16.01
CA LEU A 293 9.89 0.03 15.94
C LEU A 293 8.90 -1.14 15.98
N TYR A 294 9.36 -2.37 15.75
CA TYR A 294 8.51 -3.55 15.65
C TYR A 294 7.66 -3.82 16.91
N PRO A 295 8.17 -3.65 18.15
CA PRO A 295 7.33 -3.77 19.34
C PRO A 295 6.16 -2.78 19.38
N ARG A 296 6.37 -1.54 18.91
CA ARG A 296 5.31 -0.52 18.83
C ARG A 296 4.28 -0.86 17.76
N PHE A 297 4.72 -1.45 16.65
CA PHE A 297 3.84 -2.00 15.64
C PHE A 297 2.96 -3.11 16.21
N LEU A 298 3.55 -4.13 16.86
CA LEU A 298 2.78 -5.20 17.49
C LEU A 298 1.80 -4.68 18.56
N ALA A 299 2.22 -3.70 19.36
CA ALA A 299 1.34 -3.06 20.34
C ALA A 299 0.14 -2.35 19.69
N SER A 300 0.31 -1.80 18.48
CA SER A 300 -0.80 -1.20 17.74
C SER A 300 -1.81 -2.21 17.20
N LEU A 301 -1.39 -3.46 17.00
CA LEU A 301 -2.26 -4.58 16.64
C LEU A 301 -2.98 -5.18 17.86
N GLY A 302 -2.43 -4.99 19.06
CA GLY A 302 -2.92 -5.63 20.28
C GLY A 302 -2.90 -7.16 20.14
N GLN A 303 -4.01 -7.80 20.55
CA GLN A 303 -4.19 -9.25 20.49
C GLN A 303 -4.65 -9.76 19.11
N LEU A 304 -4.77 -8.88 18.11
CA LEU A 304 -5.26 -9.27 16.79
C LEU A 304 -4.32 -10.30 16.15
N SER A 305 -4.85 -11.48 15.83
CA SER A 305 -4.12 -12.59 15.21
C SER A 305 -4.30 -12.67 13.69
N SER A 306 -5.17 -11.84 13.11
CA SER A 306 -5.36 -11.78 11.65
C SER A 306 -5.92 -10.44 11.18
N PHE A 307 -5.58 -10.04 9.96
CA PHE A 307 -6.01 -8.76 9.39
C PHE A 307 -6.06 -8.79 7.87
N HIS A 308 -6.87 -7.88 7.30
CA HIS A 308 -6.75 -7.53 5.90
C HIS A 308 -5.54 -6.60 5.70
N TYR A 309 -4.80 -6.83 4.62
CA TYR A 309 -3.70 -5.99 4.19
C TYR A 309 -3.96 -5.52 2.76
N VAL A 310 -4.02 -4.21 2.56
CA VAL A 310 -4.16 -3.59 1.23
C VAL A 310 -2.84 -2.93 0.88
N LEU A 311 -2.09 -3.53 -0.04
CA LEU A 311 -0.82 -3.01 -0.56
C LEU A 311 -1.08 -2.30 -1.88
N VAL A 312 -0.54 -1.08 -2.01
CA VAL A 312 -0.59 -0.31 -3.25
C VAL A 312 0.81 0.19 -3.61
N ASP A 313 1.14 0.14 -4.90
CA ASP A 313 2.31 0.82 -5.45
C ASP A 313 1.94 2.28 -5.71
N GLY A 314 2.74 3.21 -5.22
CA GLY A 314 2.49 4.64 -5.33
C GLY A 314 3.70 5.43 -5.82
N TYR A 315 3.45 6.71 -6.12
CA TYR A 315 4.45 7.67 -6.64
C TYR A 315 4.68 8.85 -5.69
#